data_AF-A0A7X0R627-F1
#
_entry.id   AF-A0A7X0R627-F1
#
_cell.length_a   1.000
_cell.length_b   1.000
_cell.length_c   1.000
_cell.angle_alpha   90.00
_cell.angle_beta   90.00
_cell.angle_gamma   90.00
#
_symmetry.space_group_name_H-M   'P 1'
#
loop_
_entity.id
_entity.type
_entity.pdbx_description
1 polymer ?
#
loop_
_entity_poly.entity_id
_entity_poly.type
_entity_poly.pdbx_seq_one_letter_code
_entity_poly.pdbx_strand_id
1 'polypeptide(L)'
;MKTFIYKALALVFVGTIGTSCEQPTEAEVRPLAAAEAKKFGTVPGTTIINFSETTGPVDQVMVVKDSYTTLPVKVTAQQFVNGRPVGGNAALVYDTNNPDKKNTGYKAVNKGPFRLGNVLTIGQANGRSGNIHDKGGTIELDFSSFGSVVMRGLYIADIDENERGSTLELLDSSGRVIYKDELPVTGAYTYQPLVLGPGVSGVAKLRVTFVTKDGRGGSGAIDVIQFCPGGVCPR
;
A
#
# COMPACT_ATOMS: atom_id res chain seq x y z
N MET A 1 40.40 -13.46 76.82
CA MET A 1 40.23 -12.16 77.51
C MET A 1 40.36 -11.04 76.49
N LYS A 2 39.27 -10.29 76.28
CA LYS A 2 39.20 -8.83 76.05
C LYS A 2 37.80 -8.51 75.50
N THR A 3 36.94 -8.12 76.42
CA THR A 3 35.74 -7.30 76.23
C THR A 3 36.13 -5.96 75.60
N PHE A 4 35.27 -5.36 74.76
CA PHE A 4 34.75 -4.00 74.97
C PHE A 4 33.60 -3.71 74.01
N ILE A 5 32.62 -3.00 74.57
CA ILE A 5 31.28 -2.65 74.09
C ILE A 5 31.31 -1.17 73.69
N TYR A 6 30.49 -0.75 72.71
CA TYR A 6 29.53 0.39 72.76
C TYR A 6 29.45 1.32 71.52
N LYS A 7 28.19 1.61 71.14
CA LYS A 7 27.60 2.88 70.64
C LYS A 7 27.98 3.29 69.20
N ALA A 8 27.16 3.91 68.34
CA ALA A 8 25.81 4.49 68.33
C ALA A 8 25.35 4.49 66.83
N LEU A 9 24.09 4.18 66.50
CA LEU A 9 22.96 5.09 66.19
C LEU A 9 23.15 6.13 65.05
N ALA A 10 22.10 6.20 64.21
CA ALA A 10 21.66 7.25 63.26
C ALA A 10 22.06 7.04 61.78
N LEU A 11 21.13 6.60 60.91
CA LEU A 11 20.02 7.28 60.21
C LEU A 11 20.44 7.99 58.89
N VAL A 12 19.97 7.41 57.78
CA VAL A 12 19.37 8.05 56.58
C VAL A 12 20.26 8.97 55.71
N PHE A 13 20.49 8.58 54.45
CA PHE A 13 19.79 9.21 53.32
C PHE A 13 19.87 8.35 52.05
N VAL A 14 18.69 8.18 51.47
CA VAL A 14 18.41 7.58 50.17
C VAL A 14 19.01 8.46 49.07
N GLY A 15 19.74 7.85 48.15
CA GLY A 15 20.25 8.49 46.94
C GLY A 15 20.14 7.51 45.77
N THR A 16 18.91 7.17 45.37
CA THR A 16 18.66 6.54 44.07
C THR A 16 18.93 7.57 42.99
N ILE A 17 20.06 7.45 42.30
CA ILE A 17 20.28 8.16 41.04
C ILE A 17 19.34 7.52 40.04
N GLY A 18 18.19 8.18 39.82
CA GLY A 18 17.33 7.88 38.69
C GLY A 18 18.05 8.30 37.42
N THR A 19 18.72 7.35 36.76
CA THR A 19 18.94 7.48 35.33
C THR A 19 17.57 7.33 34.68
N SER A 20 16.96 8.47 34.38
CA SER A 20 15.84 8.59 33.46
C SER A 20 16.29 8.09 32.09
N CYS A 21 16.25 6.78 31.87
CA CYS A 21 15.99 6.26 30.55
C CYS A 21 14.57 6.72 30.20
N GLU A 22 14.47 7.81 29.46
CA GLU A 22 13.37 7.97 28.52
C GLU A 22 13.41 6.74 27.60
N GLN A 23 12.72 5.68 28.00
CA GLN A 23 12.29 4.69 27.03
C GLN A 23 11.38 5.46 26.07
N PRO A 24 11.64 5.43 24.75
CA PRO A 24 10.65 5.90 23.80
C PRO A 24 9.38 5.12 24.12
N THR A 25 8.33 5.85 24.47
CA THR A 25 6.99 5.29 24.58
C THR A 25 6.69 4.65 23.25
N GLU A 26 6.76 3.32 23.22
CA GLU A 26 6.26 2.50 22.14
C GLU A 26 4.83 2.97 21.91
N ALA A 27 4.58 3.52 20.72
CA ALA A 27 3.27 4.04 20.37
C ALA A 27 2.25 2.94 20.68
N GLU A 28 1.31 3.22 21.58
CA GLU A 28 0.26 2.29 21.97
C GLU A 28 -0.49 1.88 20.70
N VAL A 29 -0.17 0.68 20.19
CA VAL A 29 -0.84 0.09 19.03
C VAL A 29 -2.23 -0.28 19.49
N ARG A 30 -3.17 0.66 19.32
CA ARG A 30 -4.59 0.39 19.51
C ARG A 30 -4.96 -0.76 18.57
N PRO A 31 -5.45 -1.90 19.09
CA PRO A 31 -5.96 -2.94 18.21
C PRO A 31 -7.12 -2.34 17.39
N LEU A 32 -6.91 -2.22 16.08
CA LEU A 32 -7.93 -1.78 15.13
C LEU A 32 -9.15 -2.68 15.32
N ALA A 33 -10.26 -2.04 15.69
CA ALA A 33 -11.52 -2.71 15.92
C ALA A 33 -11.90 -3.54 14.70
N ALA A 34 -12.34 -4.76 14.95
CA ALA A 34 -12.73 -5.70 13.93
C ALA A 34 -13.94 -5.19 13.13
N ALA A 35 -13.91 -5.43 11.81
CA ALA A 35 -14.94 -5.17 10.81
C ALA A 35 -15.00 -3.76 10.18
N GLU A 36 -13.89 -3.32 9.59
CA GLU A 36 -13.98 -2.47 8.38
C GLU A 36 -13.67 -3.36 7.17
N ALA A 37 -14.71 -3.81 6.48
CA ALA A 37 -14.57 -4.20 5.07
C ALA A 37 -13.80 -3.09 4.35
N LYS A 38 -12.96 -3.43 3.36
CA LYS A 38 -12.24 -2.54 2.41
C LYS A 38 -13.06 -1.30 1.98
N LYS A 39 -13.25 -0.35 2.88
CA LYS A 39 -14.09 0.81 2.71
C LYS A 39 -13.12 1.97 2.84
N PHE A 40 -12.48 2.27 1.72
CA PHE A 40 -12.30 3.69 1.42
C PHE A 40 -13.66 4.34 1.65
N GLY A 41 -13.68 5.34 2.54
CA GLY A 41 -14.89 5.94 3.09
C GLY A 41 -15.93 6.09 2.00
N THR A 42 -17.16 5.66 2.30
CA THR A 42 -18.33 5.63 1.41
C THR A 42 -18.75 7.05 1.03
N VAL A 43 -17.84 7.80 0.39
CA VAL A 43 -18.06 9.13 -0.15
C VAL A 43 -19.06 8.94 -1.28
N PRO A 44 -20.30 9.45 -1.13
CA PRO A 44 -21.32 9.30 -2.16
C PRO A 44 -20.79 9.80 -3.51
N GLY A 45 -21.13 9.12 -4.59
CA GLY A 45 -20.70 9.49 -5.94
C GLY A 45 -19.25 9.12 -6.30
N THR A 46 -18.53 8.39 -5.44
CA THR A 46 -17.25 7.77 -5.81
C THR A 46 -17.45 6.39 -6.43
N THR A 47 -16.53 6.04 -7.32
CA THR A 47 -16.37 4.73 -7.93
C THR A 47 -15.17 4.04 -7.29
N ILE A 48 -15.27 2.71 -7.12
CA ILE A 48 -14.22 1.87 -6.54
C ILE A 48 -13.84 0.80 -7.56
N ILE A 49 -12.53 0.63 -7.78
CA ILE A 49 -11.98 -0.55 -8.43
C ILE A 49 -11.53 -1.53 -7.34
N ASN A 50 -12.14 -2.71 -7.27
CA ASN A 50 -11.75 -3.79 -6.36
C ASN A 50 -11.26 -4.99 -7.16
N PHE A 51 -10.01 -5.39 -6.96
CA PHE A 51 -9.41 -6.48 -7.74
C PHE A 51 -9.87 -7.87 -7.28
N SER A 52 -10.55 -8.00 -6.14
CA SER A 52 -11.13 -9.29 -5.72
C SER A 52 -12.18 -9.84 -6.70
N GLU A 53 -12.73 -9.00 -7.56
CA GLU A 53 -13.71 -9.38 -8.59
C GLU A 53 -13.05 -9.76 -9.92
N THR A 54 -11.75 -9.46 -10.08
CA THR A 54 -10.96 -9.80 -11.25
C THR A 54 -10.01 -10.97 -10.94
N THR A 55 -9.71 -11.81 -11.93
CA THR A 55 -8.78 -12.94 -11.77
C THR A 55 -7.76 -12.95 -12.90
N GLY A 56 -6.47 -13.16 -12.56
CA GLY A 56 -5.36 -13.25 -13.53
C GLY A 56 -4.73 -11.90 -13.95
N PRO A 57 -3.84 -11.91 -14.97
CA PRO A 57 -3.29 -10.68 -15.54
C PRO A 57 -4.38 -9.80 -16.14
N VAL A 58 -4.33 -8.49 -15.88
CA VAL A 58 -5.30 -7.52 -16.41
C VAL A 58 -4.63 -6.51 -17.32
N ASP A 59 -5.16 -6.36 -18.52
CA ASP A 59 -4.86 -5.26 -19.44
C ASP A 59 -5.94 -4.17 -19.41
N GLN A 60 -7.12 -4.50 -18.88
CA GLN A 60 -8.22 -3.58 -18.64
C GLN A 60 -9.10 -4.07 -17.48
N VAL A 61 -9.63 -3.11 -16.72
CA VAL A 61 -10.66 -3.35 -15.71
C VAL A 61 -11.92 -2.61 -16.13
N MET A 62 -13.04 -3.33 -16.22
CA MET A 62 -14.33 -2.71 -16.55
C MET A 62 -14.93 -2.09 -15.31
N VAL A 63 -15.27 -0.80 -15.40
CA VAL A 63 -15.73 -0.02 -14.26
C VAL A 63 -17.06 0.64 -14.57
N VAL A 64 -18.05 0.41 -13.71
CA VAL A 64 -19.38 1.01 -13.83
C VAL A 64 -19.28 2.50 -13.52
N LYS A 65 -19.63 3.32 -14.51
CA LYS A 65 -19.67 4.79 -14.37
C LYS A 65 -21.03 5.26 -13.87
N ASP A 66 -22.10 4.69 -14.40
CA ASP A 66 -23.50 4.99 -14.10
C ASP A 66 -24.38 3.78 -14.46
N SER A 67 -25.70 3.87 -14.23
CA SER A 67 -26.65 2.76 -14.44
C SER A 67 -26.68 2.18 -15.86
N TYR A 68 -26.10 2.87 -16.84
CA TYR A 68 -26.16 2.48 -18.26
C TYR A 68 -24.78 2.33 -18.90
N THR A 69 -23.71 2.79 -18.23
CA THR A 69 -22.39 2.91 -18.83
C THR A 69 -21.34 2.21 -17.99
N THR A 70 -20.63 1.27 -18.61
CA THR A 70 -19.40 0.66 -18.08
C THR A 70 -18.25 1.02 -19.00
N LEU A 71 -17.16 1.56 -18.43
CA LEU A 71 -16.01 2.02 -19.19
C LEU A 71 -14.74 1.29 -18.74
N PRO A 72 -13.80 1.01 -19.66
CA PRO A 72 -12.55 0.35 -19.30
C PRO A 72 -11.55 1.33 -18.68
N VAL A 73 -10.90 0.92 -17.60
CA VAL A 73 -9.62 1.50 -17.14
C VAL A 73 -8.51 0.60 -17.67
N LYS A 74 -7.63 1.11 -18.53
CA LYS A 74 -6.54 0.30 -19.06
C LYS A 74 -5.47 0.16 -17.98
N VAL A 75 -4.90 -1.03 -17.85
CA VAL A 75 -3.83 -1.32 -16.90
C VAL A 75 -2.60 -1.74 -17.68
N THR A 76 -1.48 -1.08 -17.41
CA THR A 76 -0.17 -1.45 -17.95
C THR A 76 0.80 -1.60 -16.79
N ALA A 77 1.53 -2.71 -16.73
CA ALA A 77 2.69 -2.80 -15.85
C ALA A 77 3.97 -3.15 -16.61
N GLN A 78 5.08 -2.62 -16.12
CA GLN A 78 6.43 -2.88 -16.63
C GLN A 78 7.30 -3.34 -15.46
N GLN A 79 8.08 -4.39 -15.69
CA GLN A 79 9.02 -4.88 -14.69
C GLN A 79 10.32 -4.09 -14.74
N PHE A 80 11.04 -4.02 -13.62
CA PHE A 80 12.44 -3.61 -13.64
C PHE A 80 13.40 -4.79 -13.59
N VAL A 81 14.47 -4.68 -14.38
CA VAL A 81 15.67 -5.52 -14.30
C VAL A 81 16.87 -4.59 -14.22
N ASN A 82 17.64 -4.68 -13.13
CA ASN A 82 18.76 -3.78 -12.84
C ASN A 82 18.36 -2.29 -12.91
N GLY A 83 17.17 -1.97 -12.38
CA GLY A 83 16.61 -0.61 -12.35
C GLY A 83 16.13 -0.09 -13.71
N ARG A 84 16.10 -0.92 -14.76
CA ARG A 84 15.62 -0.53 -16.10
C ARG A 84 14.31 -1.24 -16.44
N PRO A 85 13.34 -0.54 -17.05
CA PRO A 85 12.09 -1.15 -17.52
C PRO A 85 12.35 -2.21 -18.59
N VAL A 86 11.72 -3.38 -18.41
CA VAL A 86 11.73 -4.51 -19.35
C VAL A 86 10.37 -5.21 -19.36
N GLY A 87 10.06 -5.90 -20.47
CA GLY A 87 8.85 -6.73 -20.62
C GLY A 87 7.62 -6.02 -21.21
N GLY A 88 6.63 -6.82 -21.61
CA GLY A 88 5.26 -6.36 -21.95
C GLY A 88 4.36 -6.40 -20.71
N ASN A 89 3.07 -6.03 -20.85
CA ASN A 89 2.14 -5.81 -19.73
C ASN A 89 2.23 -6.91 -18.65
N ALA A 90 2.93 -6.60 -17.57
CA ALA A 90 3.22 -7.50 -16.45
C ALA A 90 2.19 -7.35 -15.32
N ALA A 91 1.05 -6.70 -15.56
CA ALA A 91 0.06 -6.47 -14.52
C ALA A 91 -0.55 -7.81 -14.06
N LEU A 92 -0.62 -8.01 -12.76
CA LEU A 92 -1.08 -9.25 -12.14
C LEU A 92 -2.08 -8.95 -11.03
N VAL A 93 -3.28 -9.53 -11.12
CA VAL A 93 -4.18 -9.63 -9.97
C VAL A 93 -3.82 -10.88 -9.18
N TYR A 94 -3.23 -10.66 -8.00
CA TYR A 94 -2.73 -11.70 -7.13
C TYR A 94 -3.74 -12.01 -6.01
N ASP A 95 -4.12 -13.28 -5.88
CA ASP A 95 -5.01 -13.75 -4.81
C ASP A 95 -4.24 -13.97 -3.51
N THR A 96 -4.36 -13.03 -2.58
CA THR A 96 -3.67 -13.10 -1.29
C THR A 96 -4.31 -14.14 -0.35
N ASN A 97 -5.50 -14.65 -0.63
CA ASN A 97 -6.13 -15.73 0.15
C ASN A 97 -5.51 -17.09 -0.15
N ASN A 98 -5.01 -17.27 -1.37
CA ASN A 98 -4.33 -18.47 -1.80
C ASN A 98 -2.91 -18.17 -2.32
N PRO A 99 -2.02 -17.65 -1.45
CA PRO A 99 -0.70 -17.22 -1.89
C PRO A 99 0.19 -18.42 -2.19
N ASP A 100 1.13 -18.21 -3.10
CA ASP A 100 2.20 -19.14 -3.42
C ASP A 100 3.16 -19.36 -2.23
N LYS A 101 4.11 -20.30 -2.40
CA LYS A 101 5.05 -20.69 -1.35
C LYS A 101 5.97 -19.57 -0.86
N LYS A 102 6.26 -18.56 -1.69
CA LYS A 102 7.14 -17.44 -1.33
C LYS A 102 6.39 -16.35 -0.56
N ASN A 103 5.08 -16.28 -0.77
CA ASN A 103 4.22 -15.21 -0.28
C ASN A 103 3.25 -15.68 0.82
N THR A 104 3.60 -16.75 1.54
CA THR A 104 2.70 -17.36 2.55
C THR A 104 2.34 -16.42 3.70
N GLY A 105 3.09 -15.32 3.90
CA GLY A 105 2.80 -14.29 4.89
C GLY A 105 1.40 -13.69 4.76
N TYR A 106 0.87 -13.56 3.54
CA TYR A 106 -0.50 -13.11 3.29
C TYR A 106 -1.58 -13.97 3.97
N LYS A 107 -1.31 -15.26 4.24
CA LYS A 107 -2.26 -16.13 4.95
C LYS A 107 -2.52 -15.65 6.39
N ALA A 108 -1.52 -15.09 7.05
CA ALA A 108 -1.68 -14.58 8.41
C ALA A 108 -2.53 -13.30 8.42
N VAL A 109 -2.26 -12.42 7.46
CA VAL A 109 -2.96 -11.13 7.30
C VAL A 109 -4.43 -11.36 7.00
N ASN A 110 -4.76 -12.27 6.08
CA ASN A 110 -6.16 -12.56 5.71
C ASN A 110 -6.96 -13.36 6.75
N LYS A 111 -6.31 -13.82 7.84
CA LYS A 111 -7.01 -14.38 9.01
C LYS A 111 -7.40 -13.31 10.03
N GLY A 112 -6.84 -12.10 9.90
CA GLY A 112 -7.15 -10.97 10.75
C GLY A 112 -8.53 -10.35 10.48
N PRO A 113 -8.89 -9.30 11.23
CA PRO A 113 -10.14 -8.57 11.03
C PRO A 113 -10.23 -7.86 9.67
N PHE A 114 -9.09 -7.61 9.03
CA PHE A 114 -9.00 -7.07 7.69
C PHE A 114 -8.50 -8.12 6.71
N ARG A 115 -9.02 -8.09 5.48
CA ARG A 115 -8.65 -9.02 4.41
C ARG A 115 -8.30 -8.25 3.14
N LEU A 116 -7.10 -8.45 2.63
CA LEU A 116 -6.60 -7.85 1.40
C LEU A 116 -7.26 -8.43 0.14
N GLY A 117 -7.85 -9.63 0.19
CA GLY A 117 -8.53 -10.19 -0.99
C GLY A 117 -7.57 -10.38 -2.17
N ASN A 118 -7.93 -9.91 -3.37
CA ASN A 118 -6.96 -9.82 -4.45
C ASN A 118 -6.36 -8.41 -4.53
N VAL A 119 -5.10 -8.33 -4.94
CA VAL A 119 -4.34 -7.08 -5.10
C VAL A 119 -3.73 -6.99 -6.49
N LEU A 120 -3.54 -5.79 -7.02
CA LEU A 120 -2.84 -5.54 -8.27
C LEU A 120 -1.33 -5.35 -8.00
N THR A 121 -0.50 -6.19 -8.59
CA THR A 121 0.96 -6.15 -8.48
C THR A 121 1.61 -6.42 -9.83
N ILE A 122 2.94 -6.48 -9.85
CA ILE A 122 3.74 -6.81 -11.02
C ILE A 122 4.00 -8.32 -11.01
N GLY A 123 3.59 -9.02 -12.05
CA GLY A 123 3.88 -10.44 -12.26
C GLY A 123 5.19 -10.67 -13.01
N GLN A 124 5.71 -11.89 -12.99
CA GLN A 124 6.95 -12.27 -13.70
C GLN A 124 6.77 -12.29 -15.23
N ALA A 125 7.68 -11.67 -15.99
CA ALA A 125 7.76 -11.86 -17.45
C ALA A 125 8.23 -13.30 -17.73
N ASN A 126 7.51 -14.01 -18.60
CA ASN A 126 7.77 -15.37 -19.11
C ASN A 126 6.97 -16.54 -18.53
N GLY A 127 5.77 -16.32 -17.99
CA GLY A 127 4.83 -17.43 -17.95
C GLY A 127 3.59 -17.14 -17.16
N ARG A 128 2.49 -17.75 -17.60
CA ARG A 128 1.14 -17.78 -17.03
C ARG A 128 1.05 -18.19 -15.55
N SER A 129 2.16 -18.33 -14.82
CA SER A 129 2.18 -18.49 -13.38
C SER A 129 1.96 -17.13 -12.74
N GLY A 130 0.85 -16.95 -12.01
CA GLY A 130 0.52 -15.75 -11.24
C GLY A 130 1.44 -15.50 -10.05
N ASN A 131 2.75 -15.50 -10.28
CA ASN A 131 3.78 -15.21 -9.28
C ASN A 131 4.16 -13.73 -9.34
N ILE A 132 4.37 -13.15 -8.17
CA ILE A 132 4.82 -11.75 -8.01
C ILE A 132 6.27 -11.60 -8.49
N HIS A 133 6.55 -10.46 -9.11
CA HIS A 133 7.89 -9.97 -9.45
C HIS A 133 8.40 -9.08 -8.32
N ASP A 134 9.56 -9.41 -7.79
CA ASP A 134 10.15 -8.87 -6.57
C ASP A 134 11.42 -8.05 -6.86
N LYS A 135 11.43 -7.33 -7.99
CA LYS A 135 12.57 -6.47 -8.38
C LYS A 135 12.13 -5.09 -8.87
N GLY A 136 10.96 -4.66 -8.44
CA GLY A 136 10.40 -3.36 -8.75
C GLY A 136 9.82 -3.28 -10.16
N GLY A 137 9.26 -2.12 -10.45
CA GLY A 137 8.61 -1.82 -11.71
C GLY A 137 7.56 -0.74 -11.56
N THR A 138 6.75 -0.57 -12.59
CA THR A 138 5.73 0.47 -12.64
C THR A 138 4.40 -0.13 -13.03
N ILE A 139 3.32 0.31 -12.37
CA ILE A 139 1.93 0.06 -12.73
C ILE A 139 1.30 1.39 -13.11
N GLU A 140 0.68 1.46 -14.29
CA GLU A 140 -0.07 2.60 -14.78
C GLU A 140 -1.53 2.20 -15.02
N LEU A 141 -2.46 2.99 -14.49
CA LEU A 141 -3.89 2.91 -14.76
C LEU A 141 -4.31 4.14 -15.56
N ASP A 142 -4.92 3.92 -16.72
CA ASP A 142 -5.37 4.96 -17.64
C ASP A 142 -6.90 5.10 -17.58
N PHE A 143 -7.34 6.26 -17.09
CA PHE A 143 -8.74 6.65 -16.91
C PHE A 143 -9.27 7.47 -18.08
N SER A 144 -8.55 7.58 -19.20
CA SER A 144 -8.94 8.41 -20.36
C SER A 144 -10.34 8.11 -20.92
N SER A 145 -10.85 6.89 -20.74
CA SER A 145 -12.25 6.55 -21.09
C SER A 145 -13.28 7.36 -20.31
N PHE A 146 -12.92 7.85 -19.13
CA PHE A 146 -13.70 8.75 -18.27
C PHE A 146 -13.39 10.24 -18.52
N GLY A 147 -12.48 10.56 -19.45
CA GLY A 147 -11.91 11.88 -19.62
C GLY A 147 -10.83 12.15 -18.56
N SER A 148 -11.20 12.89 -17.50
CA SER A 148 -10.38 13.01 -16.29
C SER A 148 -11.23 12.69 -15.05
N VAL A 149 -10.56 12.19 -14.02
CA VAL A 149 -11.18 11.81 -12.75
C VAL A 149 -10.65 12.69 -11.62
N VAL A 150 -11.35 12.66 -10.49
CA VAL A 150 -10.80 13.13 -9.22
C VAL A 150 -10.35 11.91 -8.43
N MET A 151 -9.04 11.76 -8.21
CA MET A 151 -8.48 10.66 -7.43
C MET A 151 -8.63 10.94 -5.94
N ARG A 152 -9.19 9.99 -5.16
CA ARG A 152 -9.41 10.15 -3.70
C ARG A 152 -8.44 9.34 -2.86
N GLY A 153 -8.00 8.20 -3.36
CA GLY A 153 -7.06 7.35 -2.67
C GLY A 153 -7.01 5.94 -3.19
N LEU A 154 -6.13 5.17 -2.58
CA LEU A 154 -5.86 3.77 -2.89
C LEU A 154 -5.25 3.09 -1.66
N TYR A 155 -5.36 1.77 -1.57
CA TYR A 155 -4.55 1.03 -0.63
C TYR A 155 -3.24 0.65 -1.31
N ILE A 156 -2.16 0.76 -0.55
CA ILE A 156 -0.89 0.16 -0.89
C ILE A 156 -0.58 -0.96 0.07
N ALA A 157 0.16 -1.96 -0.39
CA ALA A 157 0.56 -3.10 0.43
C ALA A 157 1.97 -3.56 0.09
N ASP A 158 2.58 -4.24 1.06
CA ASP A 158 3.86 -4.94 0.93
C ASP A 158 5.00 -4.03 0.44
N ILE A 159 5.12 -2.85 1.06
CA ILE A 159 6.25 -1.93 0.86
C ILE A 159 7.20 -2.06 2.05
N ASP A 160 8.35 -2.69 1.82
CA ASP A 160 9.40 -2.85 2.81
C ASP A 160 10.40 -1.69 2.82
N GLU A 161 11.38 -1.75 3.73
CA GLU A 161 12.42 -0.73 3.86
C GLU A 161 13.34 -0.64 2.62
N ASN A 162 13.53 -1.75 1.89
CA ASN A 162 14.31 -1.80 0.66
C ASN A 162 13.54 -1.17 -0.52
N GLU A 163 12.22 -1.01 -0.40
CA GLU A 163 11.34 -0.35 -1.35
C GLU A 163 11.12 1.14 -1.04
N ARG A 164 11.74 1.68 0.02
CA ARG A 164 11.70 3.12 0.34
C ARG A 164 12.15 3.96 -0.86
N GLY A 165 11.39 5.00 -1.17
CA GLY A 165 11.53 5.80 -2.38
C GLY A 165 10.59 5.36 -3.51
N SER A 166 9.75 4.34 -3.29
CA SER A 166 8.63 4.02 -4.20
C SER A 166 7.66 5.21 -4.23
N THR A 167 7.04 5.48 -5.38
CA THR A 167 6.27 6.70 -5.58
C THR A 167 4.91 6.46 -6.19
N LEU A 168 3.96 7.31 -5.84
CA LEU A 168 2.73 7.53 -6.56
C LEU A 168 2.80 8.83 -7.34
N GLU A 169 2.43 8.79 -8.62
CA GLU A 169 2.31 9.94 -9.51
C GLU A 169 0.90 9.95 -10.12
N LEU A 170 0.25 11.12 -10.12
CA LEU A 170 -0.98 11.35 -10.87
C LEU A 170 -0.68 12.28 -12.01
N LEU A 171 -1.13 11.92 -13.20
CA LEU A 171 -0.81 12.64 -14.44
C LEU A 171 -2.08 13.14 -15.11
N ASP A 172 -1.99 14.33 -15.70
CA ASP A 172 -3.05 14.88 -16.56
C ASP A 172 -3.06 14.25 -17.96
N SER A 173 -4.02 14.64 -18.80
CA SER A 173 -4.19 14.09 -20.15
C SER A 173 -3.02 14.39 -21.10
N SER A 174 -2.14 15.34 -20.76
CA SER A 174 -0.92 15.62 -21.51
C SER A 174 0.27 14.76 -21.06
N GLY A 175 0.09 13.96 -20.01
CA GLY A 175 1.15 13.17 -19.39
C GLY A 175 2.02 13.97 -18.42
N ARG A 176 1.59 15.16 -18.00
CA ARG A 176 2.30 15.95 -16.99
C ARG A 176 1.89 15.48 -15.59
N VAL A 177 2.87 15.30 -14.71
CA VAL A 177 2.64 14.99 -13.30
C VAL A 177 2.01 16.20 -12.61
N ILE A 178 0.82 16.00 -12.04
CA ILE A 178 0.06 17.03 -11.30
C ILE A 178 0.03 16.77 -9.79
N TYR A 179 0.41 15.55 -9.38
CA TYR A 179 0.61 15.19 -7.98
C TYR A 179 1.65 14.08 -7.91
N LYS A 180 2.51 14.14 -6.89
CA LYS A 180 3.53 13.13 -6.61
C LYS A 180 3.70 12.99 -5.11
N ASP A 181 3.78 11.76 -4.65
CA ASP A 181 4.07 11.44 -3.26
C ASP A 181 4.95 10.18 -3.14
N GLU A 182 5.71 10.09 -2.06
CA GLU A 182 6.43 8.86 -1.71
C GLU A 182 5.46 7.91 -1.01
N LEU A 183 5.51 6.63 -1.35
CA LEU A 183 4.71 5.61 -0.69
C LEU A 183 5.26 5.34 0.72
N PRO A 184 4.40 5.28 1.76
CA PRO A 184 4.87 4.89 3.08
C PRO A 184 5.33 3.43 3.09
N VAL A 185 6.37 3.15 3.88
CA VAL A 185 6.82 1.78 4.18
C VAL A 185 5.75 1.13 5.06
N THR A 186 5.01 0.18 4.50
CA THR A 186 3.97 -0.54 5.24
C THR A 186 4.56 -1.65 6.09
N GLY A 187 5.63 -2.29 5.60
CA GLY A 187 6.15 -3.58 6.07
C GLY A 187 5.69 -4.76 5.20
N ALA A 188 6.31 -5.91 5.42
CA ALA A 188 6.04 -7.12 4.65
C ALA A 188 4.61 -7.64 4.89
N TYR A 189 3.86 -7.86 3.81
CA TYR A 189 2.48 -8.33 3.79
C TYR A 189 1.45 -7.42 4.50
N THR A 190 1.85 -6.25 4.96
CA THR A 190 0.93 -5.27 5.57
C THR A 190 0.42 -4.30 4.52
N TYR A 191 -0.49 -3.41 4.91
CA TYR A 191 -1.11 -2.45 4.00
C TYR A 191 -1.42 -1.15 4.71
N GLN A 192 -1.60 -0.10 3.92
CA GLN A 192 -1.98 1.22 4.42
C GLN A 192 -2.86 1.95 3.39
N PRO A 193 -3.95 2.61 3.82
CA PRO A 193 -4.68 3.52 2.95
C PRO A 193 -3.85 4.79 2.70
N LEU A 194 -3.72 5.17 1.43
CA LEU A 194 -3.22 6.48 1.03
C LEU A 194 -4.42 7.36 0.66
N VAL A 195 -4.78 8.28 1.55
CA VAL A 195 -5.93 9.18 1.41
C VAL A 195 -5.46 10.55 0.90
N LEU A 196 -5.98 11.00 -0.24
CA LEU A 196 -5.57 12.26 -0.90
C LEU A 196 -6.43 13.47 -0.49
N GLY A 197 -6.92 13.49 0.76
CA GLY A 197 -7.76 14.56 1.30
C GLY A 197 -9.00 14.86 0.44
N PRO A 198 -9.18 16.09 -0.07
CA PRO A 198 -10.31 16.46 -0.94
C PRO A 198 -10.23 15.80 -2.34
N GLY A 199 -9.13 15.13 -2.65
CA GLY A 199 -8.87 14.49 -3.93
C GLY A 199 -8.10 15.39 -4.90
N VAL A 200 -7.45 14.75 -5.86
CA VAL A 200 -6.67 15.40 -6.92
C VAL A 200 -7.49 15.36 -8.20
N SER A 201 -7.84 16.52 -8.74
CA SER A 201 -8.65 16.65 -9.96
C SER A 201 -7.78 16.65 -11.22
N GLY A 202 -8.42 16.37 -12.37
CA GLY A 202 -7.74 16.41 -13.68
C GLY A 202 -6.85 15.20 -13.95
N VAL A 203 -7.02 14.11 -13.18
CA VAL A 203 -6.23 12.89 -13.31
C VAL A 203 -6.71 12.11 -14.53
N ALA A 204 -5.83 11.93 -15.52
CA ALA A 204 -6.04 10.99 -16.61
C ALA A 204 -5.35 9.65 -16.34
N LYS A 205 -4.25 9.66 -15.58
CA LYS A 205 -3.46 8.47 -15.28
C LYS A 205 -3.01 8.44 -13.83
N LEU A 206 -3.05 7.26 -13.22
CA LEU A 206 -2.35 6.92 -11.97
C LEU A 206 -1.14 6.07 -12.33
N ARG A 207 0.04 6.47 -11.87
CA ARG A 207 1.26 5.69 -11.99
C ARG A 207 1.82 5.41 -10.61
N VAL A 208 2.10 4.15 -10.33
CA VAL A 208 2.80 3.73 -9.12
C VAL A 208 4.09 3.06 -9.54
N THR A 209 5.21 3.51 -8.96
CA THR A 209 6.52 2.93 -9.22
C THR A 209 7.06 2.33 -7.93
N PHE A 210 7.30 1.02 -7.97
CA PHE A 210 7.97 0.27 -6.92
C PHE A 210 9.46 0.21 -7.24
N VAL A 211 10.28 0.69 -6.32
CA VAL A 211 11.73 0.63 -6.44
C VAL A 211 12.27 -0.55 -5.64
N THR A 212 13.51 -0.93 -5.92
CA THR A 212 14.24 -1.93 -5.13
C THR A 212 15.63 -1.39 -4.82
N LYS A 213 16.08 -1.58 -3.59
CA LYS A 213 17.47 -1.35 -3.17
C LYS A 213 18.18 -2.69 -3.12
N ASP A 214 19.39 -2.74 -3.70
CA ASP A 214 20.24 -3.93 -3.76
C ASP A 214 19.60 -5.17 -4.39
N GLY A 215 18.56 -4.98 -5.22
CA GLY A 215 17.82 -6.07 -5.88
C GLY A 215 16.97 -6.90 -4.92
N ARG A 216 16.66 -6.37 -3.74
CA ARG A 216 15.75 -6.95 -2.75
C ARG A 216 14.49 -6.09 -2.66
N GLY A 217 13.31 -6.72 -2.73
CA GLY A 217 12.03 -6.01 -2.69
C GLY A 217 11.58 -5.48 -4.06
N GLY A 218 10.45 -4.78 -4.08
CA GLY A 218 9.78 -4.29 -5.27
C GLY A 218 8.59 -5.17 -5.67
N SER A 219 8.03 -5.90 -4.69
CA SER A 219 6.83 -6.73 -4.79
C SER A 219 5.56 -6.00 -4.36
N GLY A 220 5.67 -4.70 -4.05
CA GLY A 220 4.56 -3.84 -3.68
C GLY A 220 3.29 -4.03 -4.53
N ALA A 221 2.16 -3.80 -3.90
CA ALA A 221 0.85 -4.00 -4.50
C ALA A 221 -0.10 -2.82 -4.24
N ILE A 222 -1.06 -2.68 -5.13
CA ILE A 222 -2.15 -1.70 -5.07
C ILE A 222 -3.45 -2.47 -4.85
N ASP A 223 -4.34 -1.92 -4.04
CA ASP A 223 -5.70 -2.42 -3.93
C ASP A 223 -6.68 -1.24 -3.80
N VAL A 224 -7.95 -1.50 -4.07
CA VAL A 224 -9.10 -0.60 -3.87
C VAL A 224 -8.78 0.85 -4.23
N ILE A 225 -8.99 1.20 -5.49
CA ILE A 225 -8.76 2.57 -5.99
C ILE A 225 -10.08 3.32 -5.96
N GLN A 226 -10.13 4.45 -5.26
CA GLN A 226 -11.31 5.31 -5.15
C GLN A 226 -11.14 6.60 -5.97
N PHE A 227 -12.09 6.88 -6.85
CA PHE A 227 -12.10 8.10 -7.68
C PHE A 227 -13.52 8.54 -8.02
N CYS A 228 -13.70 9.80 -8.46
CA CYS A 228 -14.97 10.27 -9.00
C CYS A 228 -14.89 10.40 -10.53
N PRO A 229 -15.77 9.72 -11.29
CA PRO A 229 -15.81 9.86 -12.73
C PRO A 229 -16.31 11.25 -13.15
N GLY A 230 -15.73 11.83 -14.21
CA GLY A 230 -16.18 13.11 -14.78
C GLY A 230 -15.72 14.37 -14.05
N GLY A 231 -14.65 14.30 -13.26
CA GLY A 231 -13.97 15.48 -12.71
C GLY A 231 -14.67 16.20 -11.55
N VAL A 232 -15.78 15.67 -11.05
CA VAL A 232 -16.53 16.26 -9.92
C VAL A 232 -16.68 15.22 -8.81
N CYS A 233 -16.12 15.49 -7.63
CA CYS A 233 -16.44 14.75 -6.41
C CYS A 233 -17.45 15.54 -5.57
N PRO A 234 -18.51 14.90 -5.06
CA PRO A 234 -19.28 15.45 -3.95
C PRO A 234 -18.33 15.74 -2.78
N ARG A 235 -18.53 16.89 -2.14
CA ARG A 235 -17.78 17.28 -0.94
C ARG A 235 -18.26 16.51 0.28
#